data_AF-A0A348DBB0-F1
#
_entry.id   AF-A0A348DBB0-F1
#
_cell.length_a   1.000
_cell.length_b   1.000
_cell.length_c   1.000
_cell.angle_alpha   90.00
_cell.angle_beta   90.00
_cell.angle_gamma   90.00
#
_symmetry.space_group_name_H-M   'P 1'
#
loop_
_entity.id
_entity.type
_entity.pdbx_description
1 polymer ?
#
loop_
_entity_poly.entity_id
_entity_poly.type
_entity_poly.pdbx_seq_one_letter_code
_entity_poly.pdbx_strand_id
1 'polypeptide(L)'
;MAWELVSLARNNPNEEFIHKLDFCGDTKAALTRFNPMALNSIFWDANPPLPVECIVSDEGSEKVKQSYSLAWKNNFSEIFKVKLGMWSNIFGISQPLMQIEHGINSVEKNAIEWGAKDNEDNTQIRYYFSKAGNETRNITLRPVVSFVLLGMSILLILFFNKKAFIPTVIMSSFSLFYYCGFMISAQSMEFRYFAPSFFINCLITVSSIVYISGHLMKKKILKYQSV
;
A
#
# COMPACT_ATOMS: atom_id res chain seq x y z
N MET A 1 6.78 -13.48 -1.92
CA MET A 1 6.91 -14.96 -1.84
C MET A 1 7.48 -15.43 -0.51
N ALA A 2 8.72 -15.10 -0.14
CA ALA A 2 9.29 -15.54 1.14
C ALA A 2 8.44 -15.11 2.36
N TRP A 3 7.98 -13.85 2.38
CA TRP A 3 7.08 -13.37 3.44
C TRP A 3 5.74 -14.13 3.52
N GLU A 4 5.19 -14.53 2.38
CA GLU A 4 3.97 -15.36 2.31
C GLU A 4 4.22 -16.77 2.85
N LEU A 5 5.40 -17.33 2.62
CA LEU A 5 5.80 -18.62 3.20
C LEU A 5 5.96 -18.54 4.73
N VAL A 6 6.55 -17.46 5.25
CA VAL A 6 6.61 -17.22 6.70
C VAL A 6 5.20 -17.05 7.29
N SER A 7 4.32 -16.31 6.61
CA SER A 7 2.91 -16.15 7.01
C SER A 7 2.14 -17.48 6.99
N LEU A 8 2.39 -18.33 5.98
CA LEU A 8 1.84 -19.68 5.90
C LEU A 8 2.29 -20.55 7.08
N ALA A 9 3.59 -20.56 7.38
CA ALA A 9 4.15 -21.29 8.52
C ALA A 9 3.62 -20.77 9.87
N ARG A 10 3.33 -19.47 9.97
CA ARG A 10 2.74 -18.85 11.17
C ARG A 10 1.30 -19.32 11.39
N ASN A 11 0.51 -19.37 10.33
CA ASN A 11 -0.91 -19.74 10.39
C ASN A 11 -1.12 -21.25 10.46
N ASN A 12 -0.16 -22.04 9.98
CA ASN A 12 -0.18 -23.50 9.99
C ASN A 12 1.17 -24.02 10.50
N PRO A 13 1.37 -24.17 11.83
CA PRO A 13 2.63 -24.59 12.42
C PRO A 13 2.88 -26.11 12.28
N ASN A 14 2.66 -26.65 11.09
CA ASN A 14 3.12 -27.99 10.73
C ASN A 14 4.64 -27.96 10.48
N GLU A 15 5.37 -29.00 10.89
CA GLU A 15 6.82 -29.10 10.71
C GLU A 15 7.23 -28.88 9.25
N GLU A 16 6.39 -29.30 8.30
CA GLU A 16 6.67 -29.11 6.86
C GLU A 16 6.83 -27.63 6.46
N PHE A 17 6.11 -26.69 7.08
CA PHE A 17 6.17 -25.27 6.70
C PHE A 17 7.23 -24.49 7.47
N ILE A 18 7.50 -24.89 8.70
CA ILE A 18 8.43 -24.20 9.60
C ILE A 18 9.87 -24.30 9.10
N HIS A 19 10.20 -25.25 8.23
CA HIS A 19 11.57 -25.45 7.73
C HIS A 19 11.78 -25.01 6.27
N LYS A 20 10.76 -24.44 5.60
CA LYS A 20 10.82 -24.14 4.15
C LYS A 20 11.84 -23.07 3.76
N LEU A 21 12.28 -22.23 4.70
CA LEU A 21 13.24 -21.16 4.45
C LEU A 21 14.55 -21.34 5.22
N ASP A 22 14.78 -22.49 5.87
CA ASP A 22 15.96 -22.71 6.70
C ASP A 22 17.28 -22.76 5.91
N PHE A 23 17.20 -22.95 4.59
CA PHE A 23 18.36 -22.82 3.71
C PHE A 23 18.95 -21.39 3.70
N CYS A 24 18.18 -20.38 4.15
CA CYS A 24 18.63 -19.01 4.29
C CYS A 24 18.74 -18.53 5.74
N GLY A 25 18.50 -19.36 6.75
CA GLY A 25 18.60 -18.94 8.15
C GLY A 25 17.67 -19.69 9.08
N ASP A 26 17.09 -18.98 10.05
CA ASP A 26 16.22 -19.57 11.06
C ASP A 26 14.77 -19.11 10.88
N THR A 27 13.96 -19.96 10.24
CA THR A 27 12.54 -19.67 10.03
C THR A 27 11.77 -19.58 11.35
N LYS A 28 12.15 -20.32 12.41
CA LYS A 28 11.50 -20.21 13.72
C LYS A 28 11.76 -18.84 14.34
N ALA A 29 12.98 -18.34 14.26
CA ALA A 29 13.30 -16.97 14.66
C ALA A 29 12.51 -15.95 13.83
N ALA A 30 12.35 -16.17 12.51
CA ALA A 30 11.50 -15.32 11.67
C ALA A 30 10.03 -15.31 12.11
N LEU A 31 9.47 -16.45 12.54
CA LEU A 31 8.11 -16.52 13.07
C LEU A 31 7.93 -15.69 14.35
N THR A 32 8.95 -15.61 15.20
CA THR A 32 8.90 -14.77 16.42
C THR A 32 8.91 -13.28 16.11
N ARG A 33 9.56 -12.88 15.01
CA ARG A 33 9.67 -11.49 14.55
C ARG A 33 8.60 -11.09 13.53
N PHE A 34 7.67 -11.99 13.22
CA PHE A 34 6.68 -11.78 12.17
C PHE A 34 5.71 -10.66 12.51
N ASN A 35 5.64 -9.68 11.62
CA ASN A 35 4.63 -8.63 11.63
C ASN A 35 3.88 -8.66 10.29
N PRO A 36 2.53 -8.70 10.29
CA PRO A 36 1.74 -8.72 9.06
C PRO A 36 1.76 -7.40 8.27
N MET A 37 2.31 -6.32 8.83
CA MET A 37 2.44 -5.01 8.19
C MET A 37 3.87 -4.69 7.76
N ALA A 38 4.88 -5.26 8.41
CA ALA A 38 6.29 -4.95 8.20
C ALA A 38 7.13 -6.23 8.12
N LEU A 39 8.02 -6.32 7.13
CA LEU A 39 8.91 -7.47 6.95
C LEU A 39 10.38 -7.16 7.30
N ASN A 40 10.71 -5.92 7.64
CA ASN A 40 12.07 -5.48 7.94
C ASN A 40 12.72 -6.33 9.04
N SER A 41 11.99 -6.63 10.11
CA SER A 41 12.46 -7.44 11.24
C SER A 41 12.84 -8.87 10.87
N ILE A 42 12.34 -9.36 9.73
CA ILE A 42 12.62 -10.71 9.23
C ILE A 42 13.78 -10.70 8.23
N PHE A 43 13.85 -9.68 7.36
CA PHE A 43 14.74 -9.70 6.18
C PHE A 43 15.81 -8.61 6.13
N TRP A 44 15.59 -7.44 6.74
CA TRP A 44 16.39 -6.22 6.49
C TRP A 44 17.06 -5.61 7.73
N ASP A 45 16.72 -6.06 8.94
CA ASP A 45 17.40 -5.61 10.17
C ASP A 45 18.91 -5.96 10.14
N ALA A 46 19.70 -5.38 11.05
CA ALA A 46 21.15 -5.61 11.10
C ALA A 46 21.57 -7.08 11.33
N ASN A 47 20.72 -7.87 11.99
CA ASN A 47 20.89 -9.32 12.12
C ASN A 47 19.53 -10.01 11.91
N PRO A 48 19.10 -10.13 10.65
CA PRO A 48 17.79 -10.65 10.29
C PRO A 48 17.82 -12.19 10.33
N PRO A 49 16.75 -12.85 10.82
CA PRO A 49 16.69 -14.31 10.86
C PRO A 49 16.69 -14.96 9.48
N LEU A 50 16.25 -14.23 8.45
CA LEU A 50 16.28 -14.65 7.05
C LEU A 50 16.89 -13.51 6.21
N PRO A 51 18.22 -13.38 6.11
CA PRO A 51 18.87 -12.28 5.41
C PRO A 51 18.40 -12.10 3.97
N VAL A 52 18.09 -10.86 3.61
CA VAL A 52 17.60 -10.53 2.27
C VAL A 52 18.58 -10.95 1.19
N GLU A 53 19.88 -10.82 1.44
CA GLU A 53 20.95 -11.17 0.50
C GLU A 53 20.86 -12.65 0.09
N CYS A 54 20.53 -13.53 1.04
CA CYS A 54 20.30 -14.93 0.75
C CYS A 54 19.00 -15.12 -0.04
N ILE A 55 17.91 -14.50 0.39
CA ILE A 55 16.58 -14.65 -0.23
C ILE A 55 16.55 -14.16 -1.69
N VAL A 56 17.30 -13.10 -2.02
CA VAL A 56 17.33 -12.49 -3.36
C VAL A 56 18.46 -12.99 -4.24
N SER A 57 19.41 -13.78 -3.70
CA SER A 57 20.42 -14.47 -4.49
C SER A 57 19.79 -15.37 -5.55
N ASP A 58 20.49 -15.67 -6.65
CA ASP A 58 19.95 -16.53 -7.71
C ASP A 58 19.49 -17.89 -7.17
N GLU A 59 20.33 -18.54 -6.35
CA GLU A 59 20.00 -19.83 -5.74
C GLU A 59 18.86 -19.72 -4.72
N GLY A 60 18.91 -18.72 -3.84
CA GLY A 60 17.88 -18.54 -2.81
C GLY A 60 16.53 -18.19 -3.41
N SER A 61 16.50 -17.31 -4.42
CA SER A 61 15.30 -16.92 -5.15
C SER A 61 14.64 -18.12 -5.82
N GLU A 62 15.42 -18.99 -6.48
CA GLU A 62 14.89 -20.22 -7.07
C GLU A 62 14.33 -21.19 -6.02
N LYS A 63 15.03 -21.40 -4.90
CA LYS A 63 14.53 -22.23 -3.79
C LYS A 63 13.24 -21.66 -3.17
N VAL A 64 13.12 -20.33 -3.03
CA VAL A 64 11.89 -19.66 -2.58
C VAL A 64 10.76 -19.89 -3.58
N LYS A 65 11.00 -19.70 -4.88
CA LYS A 65 9.98 -19.91 -5.94
C LYS A 65 9.49 -21.36 -5.97
N GLN A 66 10.41 -22.33 -5.86
CA GLN A 66 10.08 -23.75 -5.82
C GLN A 66 9.21 -24.07 -4.59
N SER A 67 9.63 -23.63 -3.41
CA SER A 67 8.89 -23.83 -2.15
C SER A 67 7.50 -23.18 -2.18
N TYR A 68 7.41 -21.98 -2.74
CA TYR A 68 6.15 -21.26 -2.94
C TYR A 68 5.24 -21.97 -3.94
N SER A 69 5.78 -22.44 -5.07
CA SER A 69 5.01 -23.20 -6.07
C SER A 69 4.49 -24.52 -5.51
N LEU A 70 5.29 -25.22 -4.71
CA LEU A 70 4.85 -26.43 -3.99
C LEU A 70 3.75 -26.11 -2.97
N ALA A 71 3.85 -25.00 -2.25
CA ALA A 71 2.79 -24.55 -1.34
C ALA A 71 1.47 -24.28 -2.09
N TRP A 72 1.51 -23.65 -3.27
CA TRP A 72 0.32 -23.47 -4.11
C TRP A 72 -0.30 -24.77 -4.60
N LYS A 73 0.53 -25.77 -4.94
CA LYS A 73 0.03 -27.08 -5.41
C LYS A 73 -0.56 -27.92 -4.28
N ASN A 74 0.15 -28.02 -3.16
CA ASN A 74 -0.20 -28.96 -2.10
C ASN A 74 -1.13 -28.34 -1.03
N ASN A 75 -1.12 -27.01 -0.90
CA ASN A 75 -1.79 -26.28 0.19
C ASN A 75 -2.53 -25.04 -0.33
N PHE A 76 -3.19 -25.17 -1.48
CA PHE A 76 -3.85 -24.08 -2.20
C PHE A 76 -4.74 -23.21 -1.29
N SER A 77 -5.62 -23.84 -0.50
CA SER A 77 -6.56 -23.10 0.36
C SER A 77 -5.84 -22.21 1.37
N GLU A 78 -4.79 -22.72 2.00
CA GLU A 78 -4.06 -22.02 3.05
C GLU A 78 -3.21 -20.87 2.48
N ILE A 79 -2.50 -21.10 1.37
CA ILE A 79 -1.73 -20.02 0.73
C ILE A 79 -2.66 -18.94 0.15
N PHE A 80 -3.83 -19.34 -0.35
CA PHE A 80 -4.82 -18.39 -0.85
C PHE A 80 -5.38 -17.52 0.28
N LYS A 81 -5.68 -18.09 1.46
CA LYS A 81 -6.07 -17.31 2.66
C LYS A 81 -4.98 -16.33 3.08
N VAL A 82 -3.72 -16.76 3.09
CA VAL A 82 -2.57 -15.88 3.37
C VAL A 82 -2.53 -14.72 2.37
N LYS A 83 -2.70 -15.00 1.07
CA LYS A 83 -2.70 -13.98 0.03
C LYS A 83 -3.83 -12.97 0.21
N LEU A 84 -5.05 -13.44 0.49
CA LEU A 84 -6.20 -12.58 0.77
C LEU A 84 -5.99 -11.72 2.03
N GLY A 85 -5.42 -12.29 3.09
CA GLY A 85 -5.07 -11.55 4.30
C GLY A 85 -4.07 -10.43 4.01
N MET A 86 -3.05 -10.69 3.19
CA MET A 86 -2.11 -9.68 2.76
C MET A 86 -2.77 -8.61 1.90
N TRP A 87 -3.60 -8.96 0.93
CA TRP A 87 -4.35 -7.99 0.13
C TRP A 87 -5.29 -7.13 0.97
N SER A 88 -5.92 -7.71 2.00
CA SER A 88 -6.72 -6.98 2.98
C SER A 88 -5.91 -5.92 3.72
N ASN A 89 -4.68 -6.25 4.13
CA ASN A 89 -3.75 -5.29 4.74
C ASN A 89 -3.28 -4.23 3.73
N ILE A 90 -2.92 -4.62 2.50
CA ILE A 90 -2.49 -3.68 1.44
C ILE A 90 -3.60 -2.67 1.16
N PHE A 91 -4.84 -3.11 0.99
CA PHE A 91 -5.95 -2.19 0.74
C PHE A 91 -6.40 -1.38 1.96
N GLY A 92 -5.82 -1.63 3.12
CA GLY A 92 -6.21 -1.02 4.37
C GLY A 92 -7.63 -1.38 4.81
N ILE A 93 -8.10 -2.59 4.47
CA ILE A 93 -9.42 -3.12 4.87
C ILE A 93 -9.38 -3.53 6.34
N SER A 94 -8.43 -4.40 6.70
CA SER A 94 -8.21 -4.86 8.08
C SER A 94 -7.72 -3.73 8.99
N GLN A 95 -6.71 -2.98 8.54
CA GLN A 95 -6.06 -1.92 9.31
C GLN A 95 -5.46 -0.85 8.39
N PRO A 96 -5.33 0.42 8.83
CA PRO A 96 -4.68 1.46 8.03
C PRO A 96 -3.22 1.10 7.69
N LEU A 97 -2.74 1.59 6.54
CA LEU A 97 -1.32 1.51 6.18
C LEU A 97 -0.46 2.22 7.22
N MET A 98 0.76 1.73 7.40
CA MET A 98 1.75 2.37 8.27
C MET A 98 2.19 3.70 7.67
N GLN A 99 2.22 4.71 8.51
CA GLN A 99 2.89 5.97 8.19
C GLN A 99 4.37 5.83 8.53
N ILE A 100 5.24 6.24 7.62
CA ILE A 100 6.68 6.26 7.90
C ILE A 100 6.96 7.49 8.76
N GLU A 101 7.44 7.24 9.97
CA GLU A 101 7.85 8.28 10.91
C GLU A 101 9.33 8.64 10.80
N HIS A 102 10.09 7.90 9.97
CA HIS A 102 11.48 8.20 9.69
C HIS A 102 11.62 9.59 9.07
N GLY A 103 12.58 10.36 9.57
CA GLY A 103 12.85 11.70 9.05
C GLY A 103 11.94 12.80 9.58
N ILE A 104 10.97 12.54 10.46
CA ILE A 104 10.08 13.60 10.98
C ILE A 104 10.90 14.65 11.73
N ASN A 105 11.67 14.23 12.73
CA ASN A 105 12.38 15.14 13.64
C ASN A 105 13.77 15.58 13.13
N SER A 106 14.42 14.73 12.33
CA SER A 106 15.73 14.98 11.73
C SER A 106 15.90 14.12 10.50
N VAL A 107 16.51 14.66 9.45
CA VAL A 107 16.79 13.90 8.23
C VAL A 107 18.02 13.01 8.43
N GLU A 108 17.98 11.80 7.89
CA GLU A 108 19.14 10.91 7.92
C GLU A 108 20.34 11.52 7.20
N LYS A 109 21.56 11.30 7.72
CA LYS A 109 22.79 11.87 7.14
C LYS A 109 22.95 11.56 5.65
N ASN A 110 22.64 10.33 5.24
CA ASN A 110 22.72 9.91 3.84
C ASN A 110 21.73 10.68 2.95
N ALA A 111 20.54 11.01 3.46
CA ALA A 111 19.58 11.80 2.71
C ALA A 111 20.02 13.27 2.59
N ILE A 112 20.72 13.81 3.59
CA ILE A 112 21.34 15.14 3.53
C ILE A 112 22.38 15.19 2.41
N GLU A 113 23.21 14.15 2.27
CA GLU A 113 24.18 14.03 1.18
C GLU A 113 23.52 14.04 -0.21
N TRP A 114 22.27 13.57 -0.31
CA TRP A 114 21.48 13.61 -1.55
C TRP A 114 20.65 14.89 -1.73
N GLY A 115 20.92 15.92 -0.91
CA GLY A 115 20.32 17.24 -1.04
C GLY A 115 19.07 17.47 -0.18
N ALA A 116 18.72 16.55 0.72
CA ALA A 116 17.66 16.80 1.68
C ALA A 116 18.08 17.87 2.68
N LYS A 117 17.20 18.84 2.92
CA LYS A 117 17.44 19.95 3.83
C LYS A 117 16.88 19.63 5.21
N ASP A 118 17.77 19.55 6.20
CA ASP A 118 17.38 19.44 7.60
C ASP A 118 17.39 20.82 8.27
N ASN A 119 16.25 21.49 8.23
CA ASN A 119 16.03 22.78 8.86
C ASN A 119 14.67 22.78 9.58
N GLU A 120 14.47 23.77 10.45
CA GLU A 120 13.27 23.84 11.29
C GLU A 120 11.99 23.87 10.45
N ASP A 121 11.95 24.66 9.37
CA ASP A 121 10.79 24.76 8.48
C ASP A 121 10.40 23.39 7.89
N ASN A 122 11.37 22.63 7.37
CA ASN A 122 11.11 21.31 6.79
C ASN A 122 10.70 20.31 7.86
N THR A 123 11.29 20.37 9.05
CA THR A 123 10.89 19.54 10.19
C THR A 123 9.44 19.83 10.58
N GLN A 124 9.05 21.11 10.66
CA GLN A 124 7.67 21.49 10.95
C GLN A 124 6.70 21.00 9.85
N ILE A 125 7.05 21.14 8.57
CA ILE A 125 6.22 20.63 7.47
C ILE A 125 6.02 19.12 7.58
N ARG A 126 7.10 18.35 7.79
CA ARG A 126 7.03 16.89 7.96
C ARG A 126 6.20 16.51 9.18
N TYR A 127 6.34 17.24 10.28
CA TYR A 127 5.56 17.03 11.50
C TYR A 127 4.06 17.26 11.26
N TYR A 128 3.66 18.39 10.67
CA TYR A 128 2.25 18.68 10.41
C TYR A 128 1.65 17.72 9.39
N PHE A 129 2.39 17.36 8.35
CA PHE A 129 1.95 16.34 7.40
C PHE A 129 1.76 14.98 8.09
N SER A 130 2.70 14.60 8.96
CA SER A 130 2.61 13.36 9.73
C SER A 130 1.39 13.36 10.67
N LYS A 131 1.25 14.42 11.46
CA LYS A 131 0.15 14.62 12.40
C LYS A 131 -1.21 14.58 11.69
N ALA A 132 -1.38 15.32 10.60
CA ALA A 132 -2.62 15.33 9.84
C ALA A 132 -2.94 13.96 9.23
N GLY A 133 -1.94 13.25 8.71
CA GLY A 133 -2.09 11.87 8.24
C GLY A 133 -2.58 10.93 9.33
N ASN A 134 -1.99 11.02 10.53
CA ASN A 134 -2.37 10.22 11.69
C ASN A 134 -3.78 10.56 12.21
N GLU A 135 -4.15 11.83 12.30
CA GLU A 135 -5.50 12.27 12.70
C GLU A 135 -6.57 11.80 11.72
N THR A 136 -6.23 11.74 10.43
CA THR A 136 -7.14 11.32 9.36
C THR A 136 -6.93 9.87 8.91
N ARG A 137 -6.20 9.07 9.70
CA ARG A 137 -5.68 7.75 9.28
C ARG A 137 -6.72 6.79 8.72
N ASN A 138 -7.95 6.86 9.23
CA ASN A 138 -9.04 5.99 8.79
C ASN A 138 -9.55 6.33 7.39
N ILE A 139 -9.14 7.46 6.83
CA ILE A 139 -9.48 7.92 5.48
C ILE A 139 -8.22 7.93 4.61
N THR A 140 -7.18 8.63 5.05
CA THR A 140 -5.97 8.88 4.23
C THR A 140 -5.09 7.65 4.10
N LEU A 141 -4.94 6.88 5.17
CA LEU A 141 -4.11 5.67 5.19
C LEU A 141 -4.89 4.40 4.83
N ARG A 142 -6.12 4.52 4.29
CA ARG A 142 -6.93 3.38 3.83
C ARG A 142 -7.19 3.45 2.32
N PRO A 143 -6.38 2.75 1.50
CA PRO A 143 -6.56 2.72 0.05
C PRO A 143 -7.98 2.37 -0.40
N VAL A 144 -8.64 1.43 0.28
CA VAL A 144 -10.03 1.05 -0.02
C VAL A 144 -10.97 2.25 0.01
N VAL A 145 -10.82 3.16 0.98
CA VAL A 145 -11.66 4.36 1.10
C VAL A 145 -11.42 5.28 -0.10
N SER A 146 -10.17 5.51 -0.45
CA SER A 146 -9.80 6.36 -1.59
C SER A 146 -10.31 5.80 -2.92
N PHE A 147 -10.19 4.48 -3.15
CA PHE A 147 -10.70 3.86 -4.38
C PHE A 147 -12.23 3.81 -4.44
N VAL A 148 -12.93 3.65 -3.30
CA VAL A 148 -14.39 3.78 -3.24
C VAL A 148 -14.82 5.21 -3.60
N LEU A 149 -14.18 6.23 -3.03
CA LEU A 149 -14.46 7.63 -3.35
C LEU A 149 -14.16 7.97 -4.82
N LEU A 150 -13.09 7.40 -5.38
CA LEU A 150 -12.79 7.52 -6.81
C LEU A 150 -13.89 6.88 -7.67
N GLY A 151 -14.33 5.66 -7.33
CA GLY A 151 -15.41 4.97 -8.03
C GLY A 151 -16.72 5.76 -8.01
N MET A 152 -17.09 6.29 -6.83
CA MET A 152 -18.23 7.20 -6.70
C MET A 152 -18.07 8.45 -7.58
N SER A 153 -16.88 9.06 -7.61
CA SER A 153 -16.60 10.23 -8.45
C SER A 153 -16.75 9.94 -9.94
N ILE A 154 -16.24 8.79 -10.40
CA ILE A 154 -16.37 8.35 -11.80
C ILE A 154 -17.85 8.14 -12.16
N LEU A 155 -18.63 7.49 -11.29
CA LEU A 155 -20.06 7.29 -11.49
C LEU A 155 -20.80 8.63 -11.56
N LEU A 156 -20.48 9.58 -10.68
CA LEU A 156 -21.07 10.91 -10.75
C LEU A 156 -20.73 11.62 -12.08
N ILE A 157 -19.48 11.58 -12.54
CA ILE A 157 -19.11 12.13 -13.84
C ILE A 157 -19.88 11.46 -14.98
N LEU A 158 -20.08 10.14 -14.94
CA LEU A 158 -20.89 9.42 -15.93
C LEU A 158 -22.32 9.99 -16.03
N PHE A 159 -22.95 10.31 -14.90
CA PHE A 159 -24.31 10.86 -14.86
C PHE A 159 -24.39 12.32 -15.30
N PHE A 160 -23.42 13.16 -14.95
CA PHE A 160 -23.47 14.61 -15.21
C PHE A 160 -22.75 15.05 -16.50
N ASN A 161 -21.73 14.31 -16.94
CA ASN A 161 -20.94 14.64 -18.14
C ASN A 161 -20.30 13.41 -18.79
N LYS A 162 -21.07 12.74 -19.66
CA LYS A 162 -20.61 11.58 -20.44
C LYS A 162 -19.35 11.85 -21.29
N LYS A 163 -19.08 13.10 -21.68
CA LYS A 163 -17.86 13.44 -22.45
C LYS A 163 -16.62 13.44 -21.56
N ALA A 164 -16.73 13.86 -20.31
CA ALA A 164 -15.64 13.84 -19.35
C ALA A 164 -15.38 12.44 -18.76
N PHE A 165 -16.36 11.53 -18.83
CA PHE A 165 -16.25 10.18 -18.30
C PHE A 165 -15.03 9.41 -18.83
N ILE A 166 -14.83 9.35 -20.15
CA ILE A 166 -13.72 8.60 -20.74
C ILE A 166 -12.35 9.13 -20.28
N PRO A 167 -12.05 10.45 -20.37
CA PRO A 167 -10.84 11.01 -19.79
C PRO A 167 -10.66 10.70 -18.30
N THR A 168 -11.72 10.79 -17.48
CA THR A 168 -11.65 10.49 -16.05
C THR A 168 -11.31 9.02 -15.80
N VAL A 169 -11.89 8.10 -16.55
CA VAL A 169 -11.57 6.66 -16.47
C VAL A 169 -10.11 6.42 -16.85
N ILE A 170 -9.62 7.03 -17.94
CA ILE A 170 -8.21 6.92 -18.34
C ILE A 170 -7.27 7.44 -17.26
N MET A 171 -7.56 8.61 -16.67
CA MET A 171 -6.74 9.12 -15.55
C MET A 171 -6.79 8.21 -14.32
N SER A 172 -7.96 7.67 -13.99
CA SER A 172 -8.12 6.77 -12.85
C SER A 172 -7.37 5.44 -13.04
N SER A 173 -7.20 4.99 -14.29
CA SER A 173 -6.49 3.75 -14.59
C SER A 173 -5.01 3.86 -14.24
N PHE A 174 -4.37 5.03 -14.39
CA PHE A 174 -2.99 5.23 -13.92
C PHE A 174 -2.84 4.99 -12.42
N SER A 175 -3.78 5.52 -11.63
CA SER A 175 -3.81 5.29 -10.17
C SER A 175 -4.02 3.82 -9.83
N LEU A 176 -4.94 3.14 -10.54
CA LEU A 176 -5.21 1.73 -10.34
C LEU A 176 -4.02 0.86 -10.72
N PHE A 177 -3.44 1.06 -11.92
CA PHE A 177 -2.31 0.28 -12.42
C PHE A 177 -1.06 0.47 -11.56
N TYR A 178 -0.77 1.70 -11.13
CA TYR A 178 0.32 1.97 -10.21
C TYR A 178 0.17 1.15 -8.92
N TYR A 179 -1.02 1.18 -8.30
CA TYR A 179 -1.23 0.48 -7.04
C TYR A 179 -1.34 -1.05 -7.20
N CYS A 180 -1.91 -1.54 -8.30
CA CYS A 180 -1.92 -2.96 -8.64
C CYS A 180 -0.49 -3.50 -8.84
N GLY A 181 0.41 -2.71 -9.44
CA GLY A 181 1.82 -3.06 -9.54
C GLY A 181 2.45 -3.29 -8.16
N PHE A 182 2.11 -2.43 -7.20
CA PHE A 182 2.53 -2.61 -5.81
C PHE A 182 1.93 -3.85 -5.16
N MET A 183 0.66 -4.19 -5.41
CA MET A 183 0.05 -5.41 -4.85
C MET A 183 0.76 -6.71 -5.24
N ILE A 184 1.43 -6.73 -6.39
CA ILE A 184 2.20 -7.88 -6.86
C ILE A 184 3.52 -7.99 -6.10
N SER A 185 4.16 -6.86 -5.81
CA SER A 185 5.52 -6.79 -5.25
C SER A 185 5.59 -6.36 -3.79
N ALA A 186 4.46 -6.10 -3.12
CA ALA A 186 4.40 -5.38 -1.85
C ALA A 186 5.39 -5.91 -0.81
N GLN A 187 6.39 -5.08 -0.52
CA GLN A 187 7.44 -5.36 0.47
C GLN A 187 7.13 -4.74 1.83
N SER A 188 6.15 -3.86 1.97
CA SER A 188 5.67 -3.42 3.30
C SER A 188 4.35 -2.67 3.16
N MET A 189 3.54 -2.68 4.21
CA MET A 189 2.21 -2.07 4.18
C MET A 189 2.28 -0.59 4.55
N GLU A 190 3.03 0.19 3.77
CA GLU A 190 3.33 1.59 4.06
C GLU A 190 2.64 2.56 3.10
N PHE A 191 2.23 3.73 3.63
CA PHE A 191 1.56 4.76 2.85
C PHE A 191 2.38 5.29 1.68
N ARG A 192 3.72 5.29 1.77
CA ARG A 192 4.58 5.80 0.68
C ARG A 192 4.32 5.12 -0.67
N TYR A 193 3.94 3.85 -0.66
CA TYR A 193 3.63 3.09 -1.86
C TYR A 193 2.20 3.31 -2.37
N PHE A 194 1.32 3.87 -1.53
CA PHE A 194 -0.02 4.28 -1.92
C PHE A 194 -0.07 5.77 -2.30
N ALA A 195 0.85 6.59 -1.80
CA ALA A 195 0.80 8.04 -1.92
C ALA A 195 0.58 8.56 -3.35
N PRO A 196 1.24 8.04 -4.41
CA PRO A 196 0.96 8.50 -5.77
C PRO A 196 -0.48 8.24 -6.22
N SER A 197 -1.01 7.03 -5.98
CA SER A 197 -2.42 6.72 -6.26
C SER A 197 -3.38 7.56 -5.42
N PHE A 198 -3.05 7.79 -4.15
CA PHE A 198 -3.83 8.65 -3.26
C PHE A 198 -3.97 10.06 -3.83
N PHE A 199 -2.87 10.69 -4.24
CA PHE A 199 -2.90 12.06 -4.76
C PHE A 199 -3.67 12.16 -6.08
N ILE A 200 -3.52 11.19 -6.99
CA ILE A 200 -4.30 11.13 -8.24
C ILE A 200 -5.80 10.98 -7.92
N ASN A 201 -6.15 10.07 -7.00
CA ASN A 201 -7.54 9.85 -6.59
C ASN A 201 -8.14 11.11 -5.96
N CYS A 202 -7.40 11.79 -5.10
CA CYS A 202 -7.79 13.06 -4.49
C CYS A 202 -8.02 14.14 -5.55
N LEU A 203 -7.10 14.30 -6.50
CA LEU A 203 -7.24 15.27 -7.59
C LEU A 203 -8.51 15.02 -8.40
N ILE A 204 -8.77 13.77 -8.81
CA ILE A 204 -9.96 13.40 -9.57
C ILE A 204 -11.23 13.64 -8.74
N THR A 205 -11.23 13.23 -7.48
CA THR A 205 -12.38 13.35 -6.57
C THR A 205 -12.74 14.82 -6.34
N VAL A 206 -11.77 15.65 -5.97
CA VAL A 206 -11.97 17.09 -5.75
C VAL A 206 -12.43 17.79 -7.03
N SER A 207 -11.78 17.49 -8.17
CA SER A 207 -12.17 18.07 -9.47
C SER A 207 -13.61 17.70 -9.84
N SER A 208 -14.02 16.46 -9.56
CA SER A 208 -15.39 15.98 -9.81
C SER A 208 -16.40 16.71 -8.93
N ILE A 209 -16.10 16.87 -7.63
CA ILE A 209 -16.96 17.59 -6.69
C ILE A 209 -17.14 19.06 -7.12
N VAL A 210 -16.05 19.75 -7.47
CA VAL A 210 -16.09 21.14 -7.93
C VAL A 210 -16.93 21.26 -9.21
N TYR A 211 -16.72 20.37 -10.17
CA TYR A 211 -17.47 20.34 -11.43
C TYR A 211 -18.99 20.18 -11.20
N ILE A 212 -19.38 19.19 -10.40
CA ILE A 212 -20.79 18.90 -10.10
C ILE A 212 -21.43 20.06 -9.35
N SER A 213 -20.73 20.62 -8.36
CA SER A 213 -21.21 21.76 -7.58
C SER A 213 -21.48 22.96 -8.48
N GLY A 214 -20.56 23.28 -9.39
CA GLY A 214 -20.73 24.35 -10.38
C GLY A 214 -21.92 24.09 -11.32
N HIS A 215 -22.10 22.84 -11.77
CA HIS A 215 -23.23 22.47 -12.63
C HIS A 215 -24.58 22.64 -11.92
N LEU A 216 -24.68 22.21 -10.65
CA LEU A 216 -25.89 22.36 -9.83
C LEU A 216 -26.21 23.84 -9.56
N MET A 217 -25.21 24.67 -9.29
CA MET A 217 -25.39 26.11 -9.10
C MET A 217 -25.90 26.79 -10.37
N LYS A 218 -25.31 26.49 -11.54
CA LYS A 218 -25.77 27.04 -12.83
C LYS A 218 -27.23 26.69 -13.11
N LYS A 219 -27.61 25.43 -12.88
CA LYS A 219 -29.00 24.97 -13.07
C LYS A 219 -29.98 25.68 -12.14
N LYS A 220 -29.59 25.95 -10.88
CA LYS A 220 -30.41 26.73 -9.95
C LYS A 220 -30.60 28.17 -10.43
N ILE A 221 -29.52 28.85 -10.83
CA ILE A 221 -29.56 30.24 -11.31
C ILE A 221 -30.50 30.38 -12.52
N LEU A 222 -30.37 29.49 -13.51
CA LEU A 222 -31.22 29.53 -14.70
C LEU A 222 -32.70 29.30 -14.37
N LYS A 223 -33.02 28.45 -13.38
CA LYS A 223 -34.40 28.23 -12.93
C LYS A 223 -34.99 29.48 -12.25
N TYR A 224 -34.18 30.25 -11.52
CA TYR A 224 -34.62 31.51 -10.91
C TYR A 224 -34.83 32.63 -11.92
N GLN A 225 -34.10 32.64 -13.05
CA GLN A 225 -34.27 33.63 -14.12
C GLN A 225 -35.48 33.35 -15.04
N SER A 226 -36.05 32.14 -14.98
CA SER A 226 -37.21 31.73 -15.78
C SER A 226 -38.56 31.87 -15.06
N VAL A 227 -38.57 32.42 -13.84
CA VAL A 227 -39.76 32.74 -13.03
C VAL A 227 -39.86 34.24 -12.90
#